data_AF-A0A7V4KBE7-F1
#
_entry.id   AF-A0A7V4KBE7-F1
#
_cell.length_a   1.000
_cell.length_b   1.000
_cell.length_c   1.000
_cell.angle_alpha   90.00
_cell.angle_beta   90.00
_cell.angle_gamma   90.00
#
_symmetry.space_group_name_H-M   'P 1'
#
loop_
_entity.id
_entity.type
_entity.pdbx_description
1 polymer ?
#
loop_
_entity_poly.entity_id
_entity_poly.type
_entity_poly.pdbx_seq_one_letter_code
_entity_poly.pdbx_strand_id
1 'polypeptide(L)'
;MMKSKSLEPSKVLKMLFLHILICTIFAHTLLTFGFASTVVEVAKEGALTLEKSASALFPLNILYFYVGSAQLSRAVEQEPFNLDIRIIRMEAFFRFIDANRLAQDMIIEDGEFLLLLKEKSKIDLETEKKVVYMITYAYGMKRNIVKFAFYFEKLQNMKDSKTYVEDLKKRFPNMVFKNF
;
A
#
# COMPACT_ATOMS: atom_id res chain seq x y z
N MET A 1 -42.87 -31.62 27.12
CA MET A 1 -42.50 -30.27 27.61
C MET A 1 -41.15 -29.86 27.01
N MET A 2 -41.16 -29.03 25.97
CA MET A 2 -39.92 -28.44 25.45
C MET A 2 -39.47 -27.31 26.39
N LYS A 3 -38.28 -27.44 26.98
CA LYS A 3 -37.63 -26.36 27.73
C LYS A 3 -37.29 -25.24 26.75
N SER A 4 -37.94 -24.08 26.87
CA SER A 4 -37.45 -22.87 26.22
C SER A 4 -36.11 -22.52 26.87
N LYS A 5 -35.03 -22.57 26.09
CA LYS A 5 -33.74 -22.04 26.52
C LYS A 5 -33.89 -20.53 26.59
N SER A 6 -34.02 -19.97 27.80
CA SER A 6 -33.96 -18.52 27.99
C SER A 6 -32.63 -18.02 27.46
N LEU A 7 -32.65 -17.18 26.42
CA LEU A 7 -31.43 -16.53 25.94
C LEU A 7 -30.88 -15.63 27.06
N GLU A 8 -29.64 -15.89 27.47
CA GLU A 8 -28.94 -15.03 28.42
C GLU A 8 -28.81 -13.61 27.82
N PRO A 9 -29.18 -12.55 28.55
CA PRO A 9 -29.10 -11.17 28.08
C PRO A 9 -27.72 -10.78 27.52
N SER A 10 -26.65 -11.38 28.05
CA SER A 10 -25.27 -11.16 27.61
C SER A 10 -24.99 -11.67 26.18
N LYS A 11 -25.65 -12.75 25.74
CA LYS A 11 -25.52 -13.29 24.38
C LYS A 11 -26.27 -12.44 23.37
N VAL A 12 -27.46 -11.96 23.74
CA VAL A 12 -28.25 -11.04 22.92
C VAL A 12 -27.49 -9.73 22.72
N LEU A 13 -26.88 -9.19 23.78
CA LEU A 13 -26.08 -7.96 23.71
C LEU A 13 -24.83 -8.12 22.84
N LYS A 14 -24.09 -9.23 22.97
CA LYS A 14 -22.93 -9.53 22.10
C LYS A 14 -23.32 -9.67 20.63
N MET A 15 -24.46 -10.31 20.37
CA MET A 15 -24.97 -10.49 19.01
C MET A 15 -25.39 -9.15 18.40
N LEU A 16 -26.08 -8.29 19.17
CA LEU A 16 -26.43 -6.93 18.77
C LEU A 16 -25.19 -6.09 18.48
N PHE A 17 -24.18 -6.14 19.33
CA PHE A 17 -22.93 -5.41 19.12
C PHE A 17 -22.21 -5.86 17.85
N LEU A 18 -22.17 -7.17 17.59
CA LEU A 18 -21.61 -7.71 16.34
C LEU A 18 -22.40 -7.27 15.11
N HIS A 19 -23.73 -7.29 15.17
CA HIS A 19 -24.57 -6.84 14.05
C HIS A 19 -24.44 -5.35 13.79
N ILE A 20 -24.41 -4.52 14.84
CA ILE A 20 -24.16 -3.09 14.72
C ILE A 20 -22.78 -2.88 14.09
N LEU A 21 -21.74 -3.58 14.58
CA LEU A 21 -20.40 -3.49 14.01
C LEU A 21 -20.38 -3.85 12.52
N ILE A 22 -21.02 -4.96 12.12
CA ILE A 22 -21.12 -5.38 10.71
C ILE A 22 -21.88 -4.35 9.89
N CYS A 23 -23.03 -3.85 10.37
CA CYS A 23 -23.82 -2.84 9.68
C CYS A 23 -23.08 -1.49 9.59
N THR A 24 -22.32 -1.10 10.61
CA THR A 24 -21.50 0.11 10.58
C THR A 24 -20.33 -0.06 9.63
N ILE A 25 -19.67 -1.22 9.60
CA ILE A 25 -18.65 -1.54 8.59
C ILE A 25 -19.28 -1.45 7.21
N PHE A 26 -20.40 -2.12 6.99
CA PHE A 26 -21.10 -2.18 5.70
C PHE A 26 -21.56 -0.79 5.22
N ALA A 27 -22.17 0.01 6.11
CA ALA A 27 -22.60 1.37 5.83
C ALA A 27 -21.40 2.30 5.58
N HIS A 28 -20.30 2.13 6.32
CA HIS A 28 -19.08 2.88 6.08
C HIS A 28 -18.46 2.50 4.72
N THR A 29 -18.46 1.22 4.35
CA THR A 29 -18.10 0.74 3.01
C THR A 29 -19.15 1.04 1.92
N LEU A 30 -20.30 1.61 2.24
CA LEU A 30 -21.22 2.14 1.22
C LEU A 30 -21.00 3.64 1.04
N LEU A 31 -20.83 4.37 2.14
CA LEU A 31 -20.63 5.82 2.16
C LEU A 31 -19.26 6.24 1.64
N THR A 32 -18.20 5.47 1.90
CA THR A 32 -16.86 5.73 1.34
C THR A 32 -16.71 5.30 -0.13
N PHE A 33 -17.73 4.67 -0.71
CA PHE A 33 -17.69 4.12 -2.07
C PHE A 33 -18.67 4.81 -3.03
N GLY A 34 -19.48 5.77 -2.54
CA GLY A 34 -20.59 6.35 -3.29
C GLY A 34 -20.36 7.72 -3.93
N PHE A 35 -19.19 8.37 -3.76
CA PHE A 35 -19.03 9.79 -4.09
C PHE A 35 -17.80 10.19 -4.92
N ALA A 36 -16.95 9.25 -5.34
CA ALA A 36 -15.83 9.59 -6.22
C ALA A 36 -16.31 9.79 -7.66
N SER A 37 -16.03 10.96 -8.24
CA SER A 37 -16.41 11.33 -9.60
C SER A 37 -15.46 10.76 -10.67
N THR A 38 -14.23 10.37 -10.27
CA THR A 38 -13.22 9.74 -11.14
C THR A 38 -12.47 8.60 -10.44
N VAL A 39 -11.87 7.69 -11.22
CA VAL A 39 -11.05 6.58 -10.68
C VAL A 39 -9.82 7.09 -9.91
N VAL A 40 -9.25 8.23 -10.34
CA VAL A 40 -8.16 8.90 -9.63
C VAL A 40 -8.60 9.41 -8.25
N GLU A 41 -9.84 9.87 -8.10
CA GLU A 41 -10.38 10.25 -6.79
C GLU A 41 -10.53 9.03 -5.87
N VAL A 42 -10.99 7.90 -6.41
CA VAL A 42 -11.01 6.63 -5.65
C VAL A 42 -9.60 6.26 -5.15
N ALA A 43 -8.58 6.43 -5.99
CA ALA A 43 -7.20 6.17 -5.61
C ALA A 43 -6.72 7.11 -4.49
N LYS A 44 -7.04 8.41 -4.57
CA LYS A 44 -6.70 9.41 -3.56
C LYS A 44 -7.42 9.13 -2.23
N GLU A 45 -8.70 8.79 -2.27
CA GLU A 45 -9.47 8.39 -1.09
C GLU A 45 -8.91 7.12 -0.45
N GLY A 46 -8.52 6.13 -1.28
CA GLY A 46 -7.84 4.92 -0.83
C GLY A 46 -6.53 5.23 -0.12
N ALA A 47 -5.69 6.10 -0.70
CA ALA A 47 -4.44 6.54 -0.09
C ALA A 47 -4.65 7.26 1.25
N LEU A 48 -5.62 8.18 1.33
CA LEU A 48 -5.98 8.87 2.56
C LEU A 48 -6.52 7.92 3.63
N THR A 49 -7.31 6.93 3.24
CA THR A 49 -7.84 5.92 4.15
C THR A 49 -6.73 5.03 4.68
N LEU A 50 -5.78 4.64 3.82
CA LEU A 50 -4.59 3.91 4.23
C LEU A 50 -3.74 4.76 5.20
N GLU A 51 -3.54 6.05 4.93
CA GLU A 51 -2.83 6.95 5.84
C GLU A 51 -3.50 7.04 7.22
N LYS A 52 -4.82 7.16 7.29
CA LYS A 52 -5.58 7.14 8.55
C LYS A 52 -5.37 5.85 9.35
N SER A 53 -5.10 4.73 8.68
CA SER A 53 -4.85 3.46 9.35
C SER A 53 -3.61 3.49 10.24
N ALA A 54 -2.59 4.30 9.90
CA ALA A 54 -1.34 4.36 10.65
C ALA A 54 -1.50 5.00 12.04
N SER A 55 -2.49 5.89 12.22
CA SER A 55 -2.72 6.63 13.47
C SER A 55 -3.96 6.16 14.24
N ALA A 56 -4.80 5.32 13.65
CA ALA A 56 -6.01 4.82 14.29
C ALA A 56 -5.71 3.79 15.40
N LEU A 57 -6.61 3.70 16.38
CA LEU A 57 -6.55 2.68 17.42
C LEU A 57 -7.12 1.35 16.92
N PHE A 58 -6.68 0.25 17.51
CA PHE A 58 -7.26 -1.07 17.24
C PHE A 58 -8.73 -1.15 17.69
N PRO A 59 -9.64 -1.74 16.88
CA PRO A 59 -9.42 -2.42 15.60
C PRO A 59 -9.60 -1.54 14.35
N LEU A 60 -9.85 -0.23 14.51
CA LEU A 60 -10.13 0.68 13.39
C LEU A 60 -8.93 0.83 12.46
N ASN A 61 -7.71 0.74 12.96
CA ASN A 61 -6.51 0.71 12.12
C ASN A 61 -6.56 -0.42 11.08
N ILE A 62 -6.93 -1.63 11.49
CA ILE A 62 -7.03 -2.78 10.59
C ILE A 62 -8.13 -2.53 9.56
N LEU A 63 -9.29 -2.03 10.00
CA LEU A 63 -10.40 -1.73 9.10
C LEU A 63 -9.98 -0.71 8.03
N TYR A 64 -9.39 0.43 8.44
CA TYR A 64 -8.93 1.45 7.50
C TYR A 64 -7.83 0.92 6.56
N PHE A 65 -6.92 0.07 7.05
CA PHE A 65 -5.90 -0.52 6.22
C PHE A 65 -6.51 -1.36 5.09
N TYR A 66 -7.46 -2.24 5.40
CA TYR A 66 -8.10 -3.08 4.38
C TYR A 66 -9.01 -2.30 3.44
N VAL A 67 -9.77 -1.33 3.95
CA VAL A 67 -10.63 -0.48 3.10
C VAL A 67 -9.78 0.34 2.13
N GLY A 68 -8.73 1.01 2.61
CA GLY A 68 -7.82 1.79 1.76
C GLY A 68 -7.12 0.90 0.72
N SER A 69 -6.65 -0.28 1.14
CA SER A 69 -6.02 -1.26 0.23
C SER A 69 -6.97 -1.72 -0.88
N ALA A 70 -8.24 -1.97 -0.54
CA ALA A 70 -9.26 -2.40 -1.50
C ALA A 70 -9.62 -1.28 -2.50
N GLN A 71 -9.78 -0.04 -2.02
CA GLN A 71 -10.01 1.12 -2.87
C GLN A 71 -8.87 1.34 -3.88
N LEU A 72 -7.62 1.25 -3.42
CA LEU A 72 -6.44 1.37 -4.27
C LEU A 72 -6.34 0.23 -5.30
N SER A 73 -6.60 -1.01 -4.89
CA SER A 73 -6.57 -2.16 -5.79
C SER A 73 -7.62 -2.03 -6.89
N ARG A 74 -8.85 -1.64 -6.52
CA ARG A 74 -9.94 -1.42 -7.46
C ARG A 74 -9.63 -0.29 -8.45
N ALA A 75 -9.01 0.80 -8.01
CA ALA A 75 -8.62 1.88 -8.90
C ALA A 75 -7.65 1.40 -9.99
N VAL A 76 -6.67 0.57 -9.62
CA VAL A 76 -5.75 -0.06 -10.60
C VAL A 76 -6.48 -1.07 -11.49
N GLU A 77 -7.42 -1.86 -10.96
CA GLU A 77 -8.20 -2.80 -11.78
C GLU A 77 -9.06 -2.08 -12.84
N GLN A 78 -9.63 -0.93 -12.48
CA GLN A 78 -10.45 -0.12 -13.39
C GLN A 78 -9.62 0.57 -14.47
N GLU A 79 -8.43 1.08 -14.12
CA GLU A 79 -7.53 1.75 -15.05
C GLU A 79 -6.09 1.19 -14.95
N PRO A 80 -5.85 -0.04 -15.45
CA PRO A 80 -4.60 -0.78 -15.19
C PRO A 80 -3.35 -0.16 -15.83
N PHE A 81 -3.51 0.69 -16.84
CA PHE A 81 -2.41 1.40 -17.49
C PHE A 81 -2.28 2.86 -17.05
N ASN A 82 -3.14 3.34 -16.15
CA ASN A 82 -3.03 4.67 -15.60
C ASN A 82 -1.91 4.71 -14.55
N LEU A 83 -0.88 5.47 -14.85
CA LEU A 83 0.35 5.50 -14.06
C LEU A 83 0.23 6.37 -12.83
N ASP A 84 -0.59 7.42 -12.88
CA ASP A 84 -0.85 8.29 -11.74
C ASP A 84 -1.50 7.48 -10.61
N ILE A 85 -2.46 6.61 -10.96
CA ILE A 85 -3.11 5.71 -10.00
C ILE A 85 -2.10 4.74 -9.37
N ARG A 86 -1.20 4.18 -10.18
CA ARG A 86 -0.16 3.27 -9.68
C ARG A 86 0.87 3.97 -8.80
N ILE A 87 1.28 5.20 -9.15
CA ILE A 87 2.15 6.02 -8.30
C ILE A 87 1.46 6.32 -6.97
N ILE A 88 0.18 6.72 -6.98
CA ILE A 88 -0.61 6.94 -5.75
C ILE A 88 -0.63 5.68 -4.89
N ARG A 89 -0.92 4.51 -5.48
CA ARG A 89 -0.95 3.23 -4.76
C ARG A 89 0.42 2.89 -4.15
N MET A 90 1.48 3.02 -4.94
CA MET A 90 2.85 2.72 -4.51
C MET A 90 3.29 3.63 -3.36
N GLU A 91 3.03 4.93 -3.44
CA GLU A 91 3.36 5.88 -2.37
C GLU A 91 2.55 5.66 -1.10
N ALA A 92 1.26 5.32 -1.23
CA ALA A 92 0.42 5.00 -0.09
C ALA A 92 0.96 3.78 0.66
N PHE A 93 1.29 2.71 -0.06
CA PHE A 93 1.82 1.49 0.55
C PHE A 93 3.25 1.66 1.09
N PHE A 94 4.07 2.55 0.53
CA PHE A 94 5.45 2.75 1.00
C PHE A 94 5.52 3.12 2.48
N ARG A 95 4.50 3.80 3.02
CA ARG A 95 4.40 4.12 4.45
C ARG A 95 4.34 2.90 5.37
N PHE A 96 3.98 1.74 4.84
CA PHE A 96 3.81 0.47 5.59
C PHE A 96 4.88 -0.56 5.25
N ILE A 97 5.85 -0.21 4.40
CA ILE A 97 6.80 -1.14 3.79
C ILE A 97 7.62 -1.95 4.81
N ASP A 98 7.94 -1.36 5.96
CA ASP A 98 8.77 -2.00 6.98
C ASP A 98 8.07 -3.15 7.70
N ALA A 99 6.75 -3.07 7.85
CA ALA A 99 5.98 -3.99 8.69
C ALA A 99 4.99 -4.86 7.90
N ASN A 100 4.76 -4.56 6.62
CA ASN A 100 3.69 -5.16 5.85
C ASN A 100 4.18 -5.80 4.55
N ARG A 101 4.02 -7.12 4.44
CA ARG A 101 4.40 -7.90 3.25
C ARG A 101 3.55 -7.55 2.03
N LEU A 102 2.25 -7.32 2.20
CA LEU A 102 1.38 -6.89 1.10
C LEU A 102 1.86 -5.55 0.54
N ALA A 103 2.24 -4.61 1.40
CA ALA A 103 2.80 -3.32 0.95
C ALA A 103 4.06 -3.53 0.10
N GLN A 104 4.98 -4.41 0.54
CA GLN A 104 6.19 -4.75 -0.24
C GLN A 104 5.83 -5.36 -1.60
N ASP A 105 4.84 -6.27 -1.66
CA ASP A 105 4.38 -6.90 -2.89
C ASP A 105 3.80 -5.86 -3.88
N MET A 106 2.91 -4.98 -3.40
CA MET A 106 2.28 -3.94 -4.23
C MET A 106 3.29 -2.94 -4.80
N ILE A 107 4.27 -2.52 -3.99
CA ILE A 107 5.32 -1.58 -4.41
C ILE A 107 6.20 -2.19 -5.50
N ILE A 108 6.52 -3.49 -5.39
CA ILE A 108 7.30 -4.20 -6.42
C ILE A 108 6.48 -4.29 -7.71
N GLU A 109 5.21 -4.73 -7.63
CA GLU A 109 4.34 -4.86 -8.79
C GLU A 109 4.21 -3.53 -9.55
N ASP A 110 3.81 -2.46 -8.85
CA ASP A 110 3.61 -1.15 -9.47
C ASP A 110 4.91 -0.55 -9.97
N GLY A 111 5.98 -0.63 -9.18
CA GLY A 111 7.24 -0.04 -9.56
C GLY A 111 7.89 -0.72 -10.76
N GLU A 112 7.84 -2.05 -10.84
CA GLU A 112 8.31 -2.76 -12.04
C GLU A 112 7.44 -2.44 -13.27
N PHE A 113 6.12 -2.34 -13.10
CA PHE A 113 5.21 -1.93 -14.16
C PHE A 113 5.50 -0.51 -14.69
N LEU A 114 5.67 0.45 -13.77
CA LEU A 114 6.00 1.85 -14.10
C LEU A 114 7.33 1.94 -14.85
N LEU A 115 8.35 1.21 -14.41
CA LEU A 115 9.65 1.20 -15.07
C LEU A 115 9.63 0.54 -16.45
N LEU A 116 8.77 -0.45 -16.67
CA LEU A 116 8.59 -1.10 -17.97
C LEU A 116 7.93 -0.15 -18.98
N LEU A 117 6.99 0.69 -18.54
CA LEU A 117 6.23 1.58 -19.42
C LEU A 117 6.77 3.01 -19.49
N LYS A 118 7.84 3.34 -18.76
CA LYS A 118 8.33 4.72 -18.60
C LYS A 118 8.52 5.49 -19.91
N GLU A 119 9.02 4.84 -20.97
CA GLU A 119 9.31 5.48 -22.26
C GLU A 119 8.05 5.90 -23.01
N LYS A 120 6.96 5.14 -22.88
CA LYS A 120 5.67 5.48 -23.47
C LYS A 120 4.95 6.60 -22.72
N SER A 121 5.43 6.90 -21.51
CA SER A 121 4.65 7.52 -20.47
C SER A 121 5.18 8.87 -20.01
N LYS A 122 6.38 9.23 -20.46
CA LYS A 122 7.05 10.49 -20.12
C LYS A 122 7.14 10.73 -18.61
N ILE A 123 7.36 9.68 -17.82
CA ILE A 123 7.65 9.81 -16.39
C ILE A 123 8.90 10.68 -16.26
N ASP A 124 8.81 11.74 -15.45
CA ASP A 124 9.94 12.63 -15.22
C ASP A 124 11.03 11.94 -14.40
N LEU A 125 12.24 12.48 -14.45
CA LEU A 125 13.41 11.86 -13.81
C LEU A 125 13.28 11.76 -12.29
N GLU A 126 12.62 12.72 -11.63
CA GLU A 126 12.45 12.69 -10.17
C GLU A 126 11.45 11.60 -9.76
N THR A 127 10.36 11.45 -10.50
CA THR A 127 9.41 10.36 -10.29
C THR A 127 10.06 9.00 -10.56
N GLU A 128 10.83 8.85 -11.65
CA GLU A 128 11.53 7.58 -11.92
C GLU A 128 12.49 7.23 -10.78
N LYS A 129 13.26 8.22 -10.29
CA LYS A 129 14.19 8.05 -9.18
C LYS A 129 13.48 7.61 -7.90
N LYS A 130 12.36 8.24 -7.55
CA LYS A 130 11.53 7.88 -6.40
C LYS A 130 11.00 6.44 -6.52
N VAL A 131 10.54 6.06 -7.71
CA VAL A 131 10.09 4.68 -8.01
C VAL A 131 11.23 3.68 -7.82
N VAL A 132 12.41 3.94 -8.40
CA VAL A 132 13.59 3.06 -8.26
C VAL A 132 14.01 2.93 -6.79
N TYR A 133 13.98 4.02 -6.02
CA TYR A 133 14.27 3.96 -4.58
C TYR A 133 13.29 3.04 -3.84
N MET A 134 11.99 3.24 -4.03
CA MET A 134 10.96 2.48 -3.32
C MET A 134 10.99 0.98 -3.64
N ILE A 135 11.19 0.59 -4.91
CA ILE A 135 11.35 -0.84 -5.27
C ILE A 135 12.63 -1.44 -4.71
N THR A 136 13.73 -0.67 -4.69
CA THR A 136 15.00 -1.14 -4.12
C THR A 136 14.82 -1.42 -2.64
N TYR A 137 14.15 -0.51 -1.92
CA TYR A 137 13.81 -0.70 -0.52
C TYR A 137 12.94 -1.95 -0.30
N ALA A 138 11.90 -2.15 -1.13
CA ALA A 138 11.01 -3.31 -1.03
C ALA A 138 11.76 -4.63 -1.23
N TYR A 139 12.66 -4.70 -2.21
CA TYR A 139 13.53 -5.87 -2.39
C TYR A 139 14.53 -6.07 -1.25
N GLY A 140 15.01 -4.98 -0.64
CA GLY A 140 15.81 -5.02 0.59
C GLY A 140 15.05 -5.67 1.74
N MET A 141 13.81 -5.24 1.97
CA MET A 141 12.93 -5.82 3.00
C MET A 141 12.67 -7.31 2.78
N LYS A 142 12.50 -7.74 1.52
CA LYS A 142 12.32 -9.14 1.14
C LYS A 142 13.61 -9.95 1.08
N ARG A 143 14.77 -9.33 1.36
CA ARG A 143 16.10 -9.94 1.28
C ARG A 143 16.41 -10.55 -0.10
N ASN A 144 15.83 -10.00 -1.16
CA ASN A 144 16.16 -10.40 -2.53
C ASN A 144 17.40 -9.62 -2.97
N ILE A 145 18.57 -10.21 -2.72
CA ILE A 145 19.87 -9.58 -2.93
C ILE A 145 20.11 -9.23 -4.40
N VAL A 146 19.71 -10.11 -5.33
CA VAL A 146 19.94 -9.91 -6.77
C VAL A 146 19.13 -8.74 -7.29
N LYS A 147 17.82 -8.70 -7.00
CA LYS A 147 16.95 -7.59 -7.42
C LYS A 147 17.30 -6.29 -6.69
N PHE A 148 17.68 -6.37 -5.42
CA PHE A 148 18.19 -5.20 -4.68
C PHE A 148 19.42 -4.61 -5.38
N ALA A 149 20.45 -5.42 -5.65
CA ALA A 149 21.67 -4.96 -6.29
C ALA A 149 21.41 -4.31 -7.66
N PHE A 150 20.56 -4.94 -8.47
CA PHE A 150 20.17 -4.42 -9.78
C PHE A 150 19.55 -3.01 -9.70
N TYR A 151 18.54 -2.80 -8.85
CA TYR A 151 17.90 -1.49 -8.73
C TYR A 151 18.75 -0.48 -7.97
N PHE A 152 19.57 -0.92 -7.03
CA PHE A 152 20.53 -0.08 -6.33
C PHE A 152 21.57 0.51 -7.28
N GLU A 153 22.18 -0.32 -8.13
CA GLU A 153 23.12 0.14 -9.17
C GLU A 153 22.44 1.12 -10.13
N LYS A 154 21.22 0.80 -10.59
CA LYS A 154 20.42 1.70 -11.42
C LYS A 154 20.23 3.07 -10.74
N LEU A 155 19.90 3.10 -9.44
CA LEU A 155 19.71 4.32 -8.68
C LEU A 155 21.01 5.12 -8.50
N GLN A 156 22.14 4.44 -8.26
CA GLN A 156 23.45 5.08 -8.14
C GLN A 156 23.88 5.80 -9.41
N ASN A 157 23.48 5.28 -10.57
CA ASN A 157 23.78 5.87 -11.88
C ASN A 157 22.82 7.01 -12.27
N MET A 158 21.78 7.28 -11.47
CA MET A 158 20.88 8.41 -11.70
C MET A 158 21.44 9.72 -11.13
N LYS A 159 21.23 10.82 -11.85
CA LYS A 159 21.62 12.16 -11.39
C LYS A 159 20.86 12.52 -10.10
N ASP A 160 21.54 13.17 -9.16
CA ASP A 160 20.94 13.71 -7.93
C ASP A 160 20.21 12.65 -7.07
N SER A 161 20.72 11.41 -7.04
CA SER A 161 20.16 10.28 -6.25
C SER A 161 20.89 10.01 -4.93
N LYS A 162 21.93 10.81 -4.61
CA LYS A 162 22.85 10.56 -3.49
C LYS A 162 22.14 10.34 -2.15
N THR A 163 21.10 11.13 -1.85
CA THR A 163 20.34 11.00 -0.60
C THR A 163 19.68 9.62 -0.50
N TYR A 164 18.96 9.19 -1.54
CA TYR A 164 18.31 7.88 -1.56
C TYR A 164 19.31 6.72 -1.44
N VAL A 165 20.46 6.83 -2.12
CA VAL A 165 21.53 5.83 -2.05
C VAL A 165 22.08 5.71 -0.63
N GLU A 166 22.35 6.84 0.04
CA GLU A 166 22.84 6.82 1.42
C GLU A 166 21.80 6.28 2.41
N ASP A 167 20.51 6.56 2.21
CA ASP A 167 19.45 6.01 3.04
C ASP A 167 19.34 4.48 2.90
N LEU A 168 19.45 3.95 1.67
CA LEU A 168 19.49 2.51 1.43
C LEU A 168 20.72 1.85 2.06
N LYS A 169 21.90 2.48 1.99
CA LYS A 169 23.11 1.97 2.65
C LYS A 169 22.97 1.90 4.17
N LYS A 170 22.35 2.91 4.78
CA LYS A 170 22.09 2.92 6.22
C LYS A 170 21.09 1.84 6.62
N ARG A 171 20.04 1.65 5.82
CA ARG A 171 18.98 0.67 6.12
C ARG A 171 19.41 -0.78 5.87
N PHE A 172 20.15 -1.02 4.80
CA PHE A 172 20.54 -2.36 4.35
C PHE A 172 22.07 -2.49 4.18
N PRO A 173 22.87 -2.25 5.23
CA PRO A 173 24.34 -2.19 5.12
C PRO A 173 24.95 -3.51 4.63
N ASN A 174 24.30 -4.64 4.92
CA ASN A 174 24.78 -5.97 4.53
C ASN A 174 24.40 -6.38 3.09
N MET A 175 23.54 -5.60 2.42
CA MET A 175 23.11 -5.89 1.03
C MET A 175 23.83 -5.01 0.01
N VAL A 176 24.47 -3.94 0.46
CA VAL A 176 25.32 -3.12 -0.39
C VAL A 176 26.69 -3.79 -0.46
N PHE A 177 26.92 -4.56 -1.52
CA PHE A 177 28.21 -5.20 -1.76
C PHE A 177 29.30 -4.13 -1.87
N LYS A 178 30.33 -4.25 -1.04
CA LYS A 178 31.60 -3.57 -1.28
C LYS A 178 32.35 -4.42 -2.31
N ASN A 179 32.28 -3.99 -3.57
CA ASN A 179 33.05 -4.49 -4.72
C ASN A 179 32.55 -5.84 -5.28
N PHE A 180 31.87 -5.76 -6.43
CA PHE A 180 32.07 -6.70 -7.53
C PHE A 180 33.00 -6.03 -8.55
#